data_AF-A0A950KEG1-F1
#
_entry.id   AF-A0A950KEG1-F1
#
_cell.length_a   1.000
_cell.length_b   1.000
_cell.length_c   1.000
_cell.angle_alpha   90.00
_cell.angle_beta   90.00
_cell.angle_gamma   90.00
#
_symmetry.space_group_name_H-M   'P 1'
#
loop_
_entity.id
_entity.type
_entity.pdbx_description
1 polymer ?
#
loop_
_entity_poly.entity_id
_entity_poly.type
_entity_poly.pdbx_seq_one_letter_code
_entity_poly.pdbx_strand_id
1 'polypeptide(L)'
;MFKGRAELVDPEKGTIAATFAETCEGDGSATGKVVLKHPIELTGTERLELYGDVKDQALISVSAKYPTGNKIHEFSGKLSLGCVPDQGKISLVKTPGGKLGTLLEVIGNGRVSQEP
;
A
#
# COMPACT_ATOMS: atom_id res chain seq x y z
N MET A 1 -12.83 -6.86 16.35
CA MET A 1 -11.59 -6.81 15.56
C MET A 1 -11.98 -7.03 14.11
N PHE A 2 -11.82 -6.02 13.27
CA PHE A 2 -12.14 -6.12 11.84
C PHE A 2 -10.86 -6.49 11.09
N LYS A 3 -10.94 -7.51 10.24
CA LYS A 3 -9.86 -7.89 9.33
C LYS A 3 -10.29 -7.51 7.93
N GLY A 4 -9.68 -6.45 7.41
CA GLY A 4 -9.89 -6.00 6.04
C GLY A 4 -8.85 -6.65 5.14
N ARG A 5 -9.27 -7.11 3.96
CA ARG A 5 -8.36 -7.65 2.93
C ARG A 5 -8.73 -7.08 1.57
N ALA A 6 -7.73 -6.83 0.74
CA ALA A 6 -7.91 -6.43 -0.65
C ALA A 6 -6.86 -7.11 -1.54
N GLU A 7 -7.30 -7.56 -2.71
CA GLU A 7 -6.40 -7.86 -3.82
C GLU A 7 -6.21 -6.60 -4.65
N LEU A 8 -4.94 -6.22 -4.88
CA LEU A 8 -4.59 -5.06 -5.67
C LEU A 8 -4.26 -5.52 -7.08
N VAL A 9 -5.10 -5.16 -8.02
CA VAL A 9 -5.00 -5.56 -9.44
C VAL A 9 -4.24 -4.48 -10.21
N ASP A 10 -3.20 -4.91 -10.92
CA ASP A 10 -2.45 -4.08 -11.89
C ASP A 10 -3.44 -3.59 -12.97
N PRO A 11 -3.66 -2.27 -13.11
CA PRO A 11 -4.64 -1.74 -14.05
C PRO A 11 -4.26 -1.96 -15.52
N GLU A 12 -2.98 -2.16 -15.83
CA GLU A 12 -2.50 -2.41 -17.19
C GLU A 12 -2.59 -3.89 -17.54
N LYS A 13 -2.27 -4.77 -16.59
CA LYS A 13 -2.19 -6.22 -16.83
C LYS A 13 -3.46 -6.99 -16.46
N GLY A 14 -4.33 -6.42 -15.62
CA GLY A 14 -5.51 -7.09 -15.09
C GLY A 14 -5.20 -8.25 -14.14
N THR A 15 -3.96 -8.36 -13.65
CA THR A 15 -3.52 -9.41 -12.73
C THR A 15 -3.26 -8.86 -11.34
N ILE A 16 -3.43 -9.69 -10.30
CA ILE A 16 -3.08 -9.33 -8.92
C ILE A 16 -1.59 -8.98 -8.85
N ALA A 17 -1.27 -7.74 -8.47
CA ALA A 17 0.09 -7.26 -8.22
C ALA A 17 0.47 -7.41 -6.74
N ALA A 18 -0.50 -7.27 -5.83
CA ALA A 18 -0.27 -7.34 -4.40
C ALA A 18 -1.53 -7.73 -3.62
N THR A 19 -1.36 -8.09 -2.36
CA THR A 19 -2.45 -8.26 -1.39
C THR A 19 -2.22 -7.33 -0.22
N PHE A 20 -3.26 -6.59 0.15
CA PHE A 20 -3.30 -5.81 1.38
C PHE A 20 -4.14 -6.55 2.42
N ALA A 21 -3.69 -6.53 3.66
CA ALA A 21 -4.44 -6.96 4.82
C ALA A 21 -4.27 -5.96 5.95
N GLU A 22 -5.33 -5.69 6.71
CA GLU A 22 -5.27 -4.89 7.92
C GLU A 22 -5.90 -5.61 9.10
N THR A 23 -5.43 -5.25 10.29
CA THR A 23 -6.09 -5.57 11.55
C THR A 23 -6.50 -4.27 12.22
N CYS A 24 -7.81 -4.10 12.38
CA CYS A 24 -8.44 -2.94 12.99
C CYS A 24 -8.84 -3.25 14.44
N GLU A 25 -8.31 -2.46 15.35
CA GLU A 25 -8.55 -2.52 16.78
C GLU A 25 -9.83 -1.76 17.17
N GLY A 26 -10.38 -2.06 18.36
CA GLY A 26 -11.62 -1.44 18.83
C GLY A 26 -11.52 0.06 19.10
N ASP A 27 -10.30 0.62 19.18
CA ASP A 27 -10.02 2.04 19.36
C ASP A 27 -9.87 2.80 18.02
N GLY A 28 -10.08 2.12 16.89
CA GLY A 28 -9.93 2.67 15.54
C GLY A 28 -8.49 2.71 15.03
N SER A 29 -7.51 2.25 15.81
CA SER A 29 -6.15 2.05 15.32
C SER A 29 -6.07 0.81 14.43
N ALA A 30 -5.17 0.84 13.44
CA ALA A 30 -4.98 -0.28 12.53
C ALA A 30 -3.53 -0.51 12.18
N THR A 31 -3.18 -1.78 11.95
CA THR A 31 -1.90 -2.20 11.37
C THR A 31 -2.17 -2.83 10.03
N GLY A 32 -1.47 -2.38 8.99
CA GLY A 32 -1.56 -2.92 7.64
C GLY A 32 -0.32 -3.71 7.26
N LYS A 33 -0.50 -4.67 6.36
CA LYS A 33 0.55 -5.41 5.67
C LYS A 33 0.22 -5.48 4.19
N VAL A 34 1.21 -5.18 3.35
CA VAL A 34 1.14 -5.34 1.89
C VAL A 34 2.13 -6.41 1.49
N VAL A 35 1.68 -7.39 0.70
CA VAL A 35 2.51 -8.47 0.15
C VAL A 35 2.45 -8.39 -1.36
N LEU A 36 3.60 -8.23 -2.01
CA LEU A 36 3.71 -8.14 -3.46
C LEU A 36 3.80 -9.54 -4.07
N LYS A 37 3.14 -9.73 -5.22
CA LYS A 37 3.27 -10.98 -6.00
C LYS A 37 4.68 -11.14 -6.58
N HIS A 38 5.26 -10.04 -7.02
CA HIS A 38 6.65 -9.97 -7.49
C HIS A 38 7.37 -8.82 -6.79
N PRO A 39 8.66 -8.98 -6.47
CA PRO A 39 9.38 -7.94 -5.78
C PRO A 39 9.47 -6.66 -6.63
N ILE A 40 9.33 -5.51 -5.97
CA ILE A 40 9.57 -4.21 -6.57
C ILE A 40 10.90 -3.68 -6.06
N GLU A 41 11.76 -3.28 -6.97
CA GLU A 41 13.03 -2.63 -6.64
C GLU A 41 12.79 -1.14 -6.39
N LEU A 42 13.22 -0.69 -5.21
CA LEU A 42 13.28 0.72 -4.83
C LEU A 42 14.74 1.16 -4.73
N THR A 43 15.04 2.30 -5.33
CA THR A 43 16.37 2.90 -5.43
C THR A 43 16.32 4.38 -5.06
N GLY A 44 17.46 4.95 -4.63
CA GLY A 44 17.55 6.39 -4.37
C GLY A 44 16.51 6.89 -3.36
N THR A 45 15.60 7.75 -3.84
CA THR A 45 14.51 8.34 -3.04
C THR A 45 13.16 7.67 -3.26
N GLU A 46 13.11 6.59 -4.05
CA GLU A 46 11.87 5.91 -4.40
C GLU A 46 11.15 5.36 -3.16
N ARG A 47 9.83 5.39 -3.23
CA ARG A 47 8.94 4.86 -2.20
C ARG A 47 7.86 4.01 -2.82
N LEU A 48 7.34 3.10 -2.01
CA LEU A 48 6.13 2.34 -2.31
C LEU A 48 5.11 2.69 -1.25
N GLU A 49 3.95 3.18 -1.68
CA GLU A 49 2.97 3.87 -0.85
C GLU A 49 1.58 3.31 -1.12
N LEU A 50 0.83 3.02 -0.07
CA LEU A 50 -0.57 2.65 -0.15
C LEU A 50 -1.42 3.87 0.18
N TYR A 51 -2.30 4.26 -0.72
CA TYR A 51 -3.26 5.34 -0.54
C TYR A 51 -4.66 4.78 -0.35
N GLY A 52 -5.48 5.48 0.43
CA GLY A 52 -6.93 5.28 0.49
C GLY A 52 -7.67 6.41 -0.23
N ASP A 53 -8.98 6.26 -0.41
CA ASP A 53 -9.85 7.27 -1.03
C ASP A 53 -10.24 8.45 -0.12
N VAL A 54 -10.00 8.34 1.19
CA VAL A 54 -10.48 9.31 2.18
C VAL A 54 -9.66 10.61 2.17
N LYS A 55 -8.34 10.53 1.92
CA LYS A 55 -7.43 11.69 1.90
C LYS A 55 -6.22 11.40 1.00
N ASP A 56 -5.61 12.47 0.47
CA ASP A 56 -4.33 12.44 -0.26
C ASP A 56 -3.12 12.19 0.67
N GLN A 57 -3.25 11.24 1.59
CA GLN A 57 -2.22 10.85 2.54
C GLN A 57 -1.99 9.34 2.42
N ALA A 58 -0.72 8.94 2.30
CA ALA A 58 -0.35 7.54 2.32
C ALA A 58 -0.75 6.89 3.66
N LEU A 59 -1.52 5.81 3.59
CA LEU A 59 -1.90 4.96 4.72
C LEU A 59 -0.67 4.28 5.31
N ILE A 60 0.21 3.78 4.44
CA ILE A 60 1.48 3.16 4.79
C ILE A 60 2.49 3.38 3.64
N SER A 61 3.76 3.56 3.99
CA SER A 61 4.85 3.86 3.06
C SER A 61 6.09 3.07 3.45
N VAL A 62 6.82 2.58 2.45
CA VAL A 62 8.18 2.03 2.61
C VAL A 62 9.11 2.71 1.61
N SER A 63 10.30 3.07 2.08
CA SER A 63 11.32 3.76 1.27
C SER A 63 12.43 2.82 0.83
N ALA A 64 13.13 3.20 -0.23
CA ALA A 64 14.40 2.59 -0.60
C ALA A 64 15.40 2.60 0.57
N LYS A 65 16.16 1.51 0.74
CA LYS A 65 17.33 1.47 1.62
C LYS A 65 18.49 2.15 0.91
N TYR A 66 18.87 3.33 1.39
CA TYR A 66 20.06 4.02 0.90
C TYR A 66 21.36 3.34 1.39
N PRO A 67 22.44 3.25 0.58
CA PRO A 67 22.56 3.66 -0.82
C PRO A 67 22.24 2.56 -1.85
N THR A 68 22.08 1.32 -1.41
CA THR A 68 22.08 0.14 -2.30
C THR A 68 20.74 -0.12 -2.99
N GLY A 69 19.67 0.55 -2.58
CA GLY A 69 18.32 0.14 -2.88
C GLY A 69 17.95 -1.17 -2.18
N ASN A 70 16.72 -1.62 -2.38
CA ASN A 70 16.22 -2.90 -1.88
C ASN A 70 15.04 -3.39 -2.71
N LYS A 71 14.96 -4.73 -2.81
CA LYS A 71 13.78 -5.41 -3.33
C LYS A 71 12.75 -5.56 -2.21
N ILE A 72 11.61 -4.92 -2.38
CA ILE A 72 10.47 -5.05 -1.48
C ILE A 72 9.68 -6.27 -1.93
N HIS A 73 9.45 -7.21 -1.01
CA HIS A 73 8.49 -8.31 -1.19
C HIS A 73 7.23 -8.06 -0.37
N GLU A 74 7.40 -7.46 0.80
CA GLU A 74 6.31 -7.08 1.68
C GLU A 74 6.74 -5.89 2.54
N PHE A 75 5.76 -5.17 3.07
CA PHE A 75 5.98 -4.14 4.07
C PHE A 75 4.74 -4.01 4.96
N SER A 76 4.96 -3.64 6.22
CA SER A 76 3.91 -3.55 7.24
C SER A 76 4.16 -2.41 8.21
N GLY A 77 3.10 -1.93 8.85
CA GLY A 77 3.18 -0.79 9.75
C GLY A 77 1.81 -0.30 10.19
N LYS A 78 1.81 0.63 11.13
CA LYS A 78 0.59 1.31 11.59
C LYS A 78 0.01 2.16 10.47
N LEU A 79 -1.29 2.07 10.23
CA LEU A 79 -1.99 2.90 9.26
C LEU A 79 -2.15 4.33 9.78
N SER A 80 -1.78 5.31 8.96
CA SER A 80 -1.76 6.72 9.35
C SER A 80 -3.14 7.32 9.61
N LEU A 81 -4.19 6.75 9.00
CA LEU A 81 -5.58 7.22 9.10
C LEU A 81 -6.49 6.25 9.89
N GLY A 82 -5.92 5.24 10.54
CA GLY A 82 -6.70 4.18 11.19
C GLY A 82 -7.24 3.16 10.19
N CYS A 83 -8.33 2.49 10.56
CA CYS A 83 -8.92 1.41 9.78
C CYS A 83 -9.46 1.89 8.43
N VAL A 84 -9.25 1.09 7.38
CA VAL A 84 -9.89 1.33 6.09
C VAL A 84 -11.35 0.84 6.17
N PRO A 85 -12.34 1.64 5.72
CA PRO A 85 -13.73 1.20 5.74
C PRO A 85 -13.96 0.01 4.79
N ASP A 86 -14.97 -0.80 5.08
CA ASP A 86 -15.44 -1.82 4.14
C ASP A 86 -15.81 -1.19 2.79
N GLN A 87 -15.44 -1.87 1.71
CA GLN A 87 -15.48 -1.41 0.33
C GLN A 87 -14.63 -0.16 0.01
N GLY A 88 -13.83 0.32 0.97
CA GLY A 88 -12.91 1.44 0.80
C GLY A 88 -11.90 1.16 -0.31
N LYS A 89 -11.71 2.13 -1.20
CA LYS A 89 -10.75 1.97 -2.30
C LYS A 89 -9.34 2.23 -1.79
N ILE A 90 -8.41 1.40 -2.24
CA ILE A 90 -7.00 1.58 -2.00
C ILE A 90 -6.17 1.39 -3.26
N SER A 91 -5.06 2.11 -3.32
CA SER A 91 -4.13 2.11 -4.46
C SER A 91 -2.72 1.96 -3.95
N LEU A 92 -1.98 1.00 -4.51
CA LEU A 92 -0.55 0.85 -4.30
C LEU A 92 0.17 1.60 -5.41
N VAL A 93 1.06 2.50 -5.02
CA VAL A 93 1.73 3.43 -5.93
C VAL A 93 3.23 3.43 -5.65
N LYS A 94 4.03 3.35 -6.70
CA LYS A 94 5.47 3.62 -6.62
C LYS A 94 5.69 5.10 -6.95
N THR A 95 6.44 5.79 -6.10
CA THR A 95 6.74 7.22 -6.25
C THR A 95 8.26 7.42 -6.30
N PRO A 96 8.77 8.40 -7.08
CA PRO A 96 10.20 8.69 -7.14
C PRO A 96 10.73 9.35 -5.85
N GLY A 97 9.84 9.85 -4.99
CA GLY A 97 10.17 10.60 -3.77
C GLY A 97 10.82 11.97 -4.02
N GLY A 98 11.01 12.73 -2.95
CA GLY A 98 11.62 14.07 -3.00
C GLY A 98 10.71 15.17 -3.55
N LYS A 99 11.29 16.33 -3.91
CA LYS A 99 10.56 17.53 -4.41
C LYS A 99 9.86 17.32 -5.77
N LEU A 100 10.10 16.19 -6.44
CA LEU A 100 9.59 15.83 -7.77
C LEU A 100 8.48 14.77 -7.71
N GLY A 101 7.84 14.55 -6.54
CA GLY A 101 6.86 13.49 -6.26
C GLY A 101 5.54 13.53 -7.04
N THR A 102 5.49 14.11 -8.24
CA THR A 102 4.28 14.21 -9.07
C THR A 102 4.12 13.06 -10.07
N LEU A 103 5.17 12.26 -10.30
CA LEU A 103 5.08 11.04 -11.12
C LEU A 103 4.67 9.87 -10.22
N LEU A 104 3.46 9.37 -10.44
CA LEU A 104 2.88 8.25 -9.68
C LEU A 104 2.72 7.06 -10.62
N GLU A 105 3.43 5.97 -10.35
CA GLU A 105 3.21 4.70 -11.04
C GLU A 105 2.22 3.87 -10.21
N VAL A 106 1.02 3.65 -10.75
CA VAL A 106 0.00 2.83 -10.08
C VAL A 106 0.31 1.36 -10.29
N ILE A 107 0.75 0.70 -9.23
CA ILE A 107 1.10 -0.72 -9.22
C ILE A 107 -0.15 -1.61 -9.15
N GLY A 108 -1.16 -1.16 -8.40
CA GLY A 108 -2.43 -1.89 -8.34
C GLY A 108 -3.50 -1.16 -7.54
N ASN A 109 -4.75 -1.47 -7.86
CA ASN A 109 -5.93 -0.92 -7.19
C ASN A 109 -6.79 -2.05 -6.64
N GLY A 110 -7.45 -1.81 -5.51
CA GLY A 110 -8.37 -2.77 -4.93
C GLY A 110 -9.39 -2.10 -4.02
N ARG A 111 -10.30 -2.92 -3.50
CA ARG A 111 -11.25 -2.53 -2.46
C ARG A 111 -11.08 -3.43 -1.27
N VAL A 112 -11.05 -2.84 -0.09
CA VAL A 112 -11.04 -3.60 1.16
C VAL A 112 -12.39 -4.27 1.31
N SER A 113 -12.38 -5.57 1.55
CA SER A 113 -13.54 -6.34 1.97
C SER A 113 -13.23 -7.03 3.27
N GLN A 114 -14.26 -7.24 4.08
CA GLN A 114 -14.16 -8.04 5.29
C GLN A 114 -13.70 -9.47 4.92
N GLU A 115 -12.66 -9.97 5.59
CA GLU A 115 -12.24 -11.37 5.42
C GLU A 115 -13.34 -12.29 5.99
N PRO A 116 -13.78 -13.33 5.24
CA PRO A 116 -14.82 -14.26 5.69
C PRO A 116 -14.42 -15.09 6.92
#